data_AF-A0A498NQ01-F1
#
_entry.id   AF-A0A498NQ01-F1
#
_cell.length_a   1.000
_cell.length_b   1.000
_cell.length_c   1.000
_cell.angle_alpha   90.00
_cell.angle_beta   90.00
_cell.angle_gamma   90.00
#
_symmetry.space_group_name_H-M   'P 1'
#
loop_
_entity.id
_entity.type
_entity.pdbx_description
1 polymer ?
#
loop_
_entity_poly.entity_id
_entity_poly.type
_entity_poly.pdbx_seq_one_letter_code
_entity_poly.pdbx_strand_id
1 'polypeptide(L)'
;MGKQELSVGENCDGLGTVEHEFLHALGFWHEQSRFDRDDYVTIMWNQIKAGKEHNFNIHNDTVSSSFGLPYDYGSVMHYSKTAFSKSSEPTIVTKIPEFLDVIGQHMEFSDSDLLKLNRLYNCTTASTFLDSCHFEEPNICGMIQSKGGNAKWARVQRAKGGPQTDYTNLCRCQAT
;
A
#
# COMPACT_ATOMS: atom_id res chain seq x y z
N MET A 1 17.91 5.32 -25.14
CA MET A 1 16.94 6.10 -24.36
C MET A 1 16.09 6.91 -25.32
N GLY A 2 14.77 6.84 -25.21
CA GLY A 2 13.82 7.58 -26.06
C GLY A 2 12.73 8.23 -25.21
N LYS A 3 11.85 9.01 -25.84
CA LYS A 3 10.68 9.59 -25.16
C LYS A 3 9.69 8.47 -24.82
N GLN A 4 9.36 8.32 -23.54
CA GLN A 4 8.24 7.52 -23.08
C GLN A 4 7.14 8.47 -22.62
N GLU A 5 5.93 8.31 -23.14
CA GLU A 5 4.80 9.16 -22.79
C GLU A 5 4.05 8.58 -21.60
N LEU A 6 3.66 9.46 -20.68
CA LEU A 6 2.83 9.15 -19.53
C LEU A 6 1.77 10.25 -19.45
N SER A 7 0.50 9.86 -19.45
CA SER A 7 -0.62 10.80 -19.59
C SER A 7 -1.28 11.04 -18.25
N VAL A 8 -1.29 12.29 -17.80
CA VAL A 8 -2.09 12.76 -16.68
C VAL A 8 -3.09 13.77 -17.21
N GLY A 9 -4.31 13.31 -17.44
CA GLY A 9 -5.40 14.12 -17.99
C GLY A 9 -6.22 14.85 -16.93
N GLU A 10 -7.29 15.49 -17.39
CA GLU A 10 -8.30 16.10 -16.51
C GLU A 10 -8.93 15.03 -15.59
N ASN A 11 -9.02 15.32 -14.29
CA ASN A 11 -9.43 14.40 -13.22
C ASN A 11 -8.45 13.25 -12.90
N CYS A 12 -7.21 13.30 -13.39
CA CYS A 12 -6.15 12.34 -13.07
C CYS A 12 -5.04 12.93 -12.17
N ASP A 13 -5.22 14.15 -11.66
CA ASP A 13 -4.21 14.93 -10.92
C ASP A 13 -4.15 14.62 -9.41
N GLY A 14 -4.90 13.61 -8.95
CA GLY A 14 -4.80 13.10 -7.58
C GLY A 14 -3.49 12.37 -7.31
N LEU A 15 -2.97 12.49 -6.09
CA LEU A 15 -1.69 11.88 -5.66
C LEU A 15 -1.61 10.39 -6.01
N GLY A 16 -2.57 9.58 -5.53
CA GLY A 16 -2.60 8.14 -5.79
C GLY A 16 -2.71 7.77 -7.27
N THR A 17 -3.33 8.62 -8.10
CA THR A 17 -3.38 8.39 -9.56
C THR A 17 -2.02 8.63 -10.19
N VAL A 18 -1.33 9.71 -9.83
CA VAL A 18 0.02 9.97 -10.33
C VAL A 18 0.98 8.87 -9.89
N GLU A 19 0.91 8.45 -8.62
CA GLU A 19 1.68 7.33 -8.08
C GLU A 19 1.44 6.01 -8.84
N HIS A 20 0.18 5.69 -9.14
CA HIS A 20 -0.22 4.52 -9.94
C HIS A 20 0.44 4.52 -11.32
N GLU A 21 0.34 5.63 -12.05
CA GLU A 21 0.93 5.74 -13.39
C GLU A 21 2.46 5.66 -13.35
N PHE A 22 3.10 6.24 -12.32
CA PHE A 22 4.55 6.11 -12.16
C PHE A 22 4.98 4.69 -11.78
N LEU A 23 4.20 3.94 -11.00
CA LEU A 23 4.48 2.52 -10.76
C LEU A 23 4.43 1.71 -12.07
N HIS A 24 3.47 1.99 -12.96
CA HIS A 24 3.47 1.41 -14.30
C HIS A 24 4.76 1.72 -15.06
N ALA A 25 5.21 2.98 -15.06
CA ALA A 25 6.46 3.37 -15.71
C ALA A 25 7.69 2.69 -15.08
N LEU A 26 7.65 2.37 -13.79
CA LEU A 26 8.68 1.66 -13.04
C LEU A 26 8.60 0.13 -13.21
N GLY A 27 7.62 -0.39 -13.96
CA GLY A 27 7.54 -1.80 -14.34
C GLY A 27 6.51 -2.63 -13.58
N PHE A 28 5.55 -2.01 -12.91
CA PHE A 28 4.49 -2.70 -12.19
C PHE A 28 3.27 -2.93 -13.07
N TRP A 29 2.73 -4.15 -13.03
CA TRP A 29 1.38 -4.44 -13.51
C TRP A 29 0.36 -4.21 -12.40
N HIS A 30 -0.93 -4.24 -12.73
CA HIS A 30 -1.98 -4.20 -11.73
C HIS A 30 -1.94 -5.41 -10.79
N GLU A 31 -2.31 -5.21 -9.52
CA GLU A 31 -2.25 -6.27 -8.50
C GLU A 31 -3.21 -7.42 -8.84
N GLN A 32 -4.40 -7.12 -9.39
CA GLN A 32 -5.33 -8.15 -9.86
C GLN A 32 -4.86 -8.90 -11.11
N SER A 33 -3.72 -8.55 -11.69
CA SER A 33 -3.12 -9.27 -12.82
C SER A 33 -2.04 -10.28 -12.40
N ARG A 34 -1.83 -10.47 -11.09
CA ARG A 34 -0.91 -11.50 -10.58
C ARG A 34 -1.32 -12.91 -10.98
N PHE A 35 -0.33 -13.80 -11.09
CA PHE A 35 -0.53 -15.22 -11.43
C PHE A 35 -1.40 -15.98 -10.41
N ASP A 36 -1.36 -15.56 -9.15
CA ASP A 36 -2.09 -16.16 -8.02
C ASP A 36 -3.43 -15.46 -7.72
N ARG A 37 -3.85 -14.47 -8.53
CA ARG A 37 -4.99 -13.60 -8.19
C ARG A 37 -6.32 -14.35 -8.00
N ASP A 38 -6.52 -15.48 -8.68
CA ASP A 38 -7.78 -16.25 -8.60
C ASP A 38 -7.96 -16.96 -7.24
N ASP A 39 -6.90 -17.04 -6.42
CA ASP A 39 -6.97 -17.49 -5.02
C ASP A 39 -7.53 -16.41 -4.07
N TYR A 40 -7.53 -15.14 -4.51
CA TYR A 40 -7.89 -13.97 -3.70
C TYR A 40 -9.12 -13.23 -4.20
N VAL A 41 -9.35 -13.23 -5.52
CA VAL A 41 -10.49 -12.56 -6.15
C VAL A 41 -11.17 -13.45 -7.19
N THR A 42 -12.40 -13.10 -7.53
CA THR A 42 -13.15 -13.69 -8.64
C THR A 42 -13.48 -12.60 -9.64
N ILE A 43 -13.09 -12.82 -10.90
CA ILE A 43 -13.43 -11.90 -12.00
C ILE A 43 -14.81 -12.26 -12.55
N MET A 44 -15.74 -11.32 -12.46
CA MET A 44 -17.10 -11.44 -12.99
C MET A 44 -17.12 -11.04 -14.47
N TRP A 45 -16.60 -11.93 -15.33
CA TRP A 45 -16.39 -11.66 -16.76
C TRP A 45 -17.65 -11.16 -17.48
N ASN A 46 -18.83 -11.67 -17.09
CA ASN A 46 -20.11 -11.25 -17.65
C ASN A 46 -20.51 -9.81 -17.29
N GLN A 47 -19.90 -9.18 -16.29
CA GLN A 47 -20.14 -7.80 -15.88
C GLN A 47 -19.19 -6.79 -16.53
N ILE A 48 -18.13 -7.26 -17.21
CA ILE A 48 -17.15 -6.39 -17.85
C ILE A 48 -17.73 -5.83 -19.16
N LYS A 49 -17.45 -4.55 -19.45
CA LYS A 49 -17.78 -3.94 -20.75
C LYS A 49 -17.08 -4.69 -21.88
N ALA A 50 -17.82 -4.99 -22.95
CA ALA A 50 -17.27 -5.65 -24.14
C ALA A 50 -16.02 -4.92 -24.67
N GLY A 51 -14.94 -5.66 -24.89
CA GLY A 51 -13.65 -5.14 -25.36
C GLY A 51 -12.72 -4.65 -24.25
N LYS A 52 -13.10 -4.75 -22.97
CA LYS A 52 -12.27 -4.38 -21.80
C LYS A 52 -11.78 -5.58 -20.98
N GLU A 53 -12.05 -6.80 -21.44
CA GLU A 53 -11.69 -8.06 -20.79
C GLU A 53 -10.17 -8.20 -20.62
N HIS A 54 -9.39 -7.70 -21.59
CA HIS A 54 -7.93 -7.78 -21.56
C HIS A 54 -7.29 -7.06 -20.36
N ASN A 55 -7.98 -6.10 -19.74
CA ASN A 55 -7.50 -5.41 -18.53
C ASN A 55 -7.49 -6.30 -17.29
N PHE A 56 -8.10 -7.50 -17.38
CA PHE A 56 -8.17 -8.49 -16.32
C PHE A 56 -7.32 -9.72 -16.65
N ASN A 57 -6.40 -9.62 -17.62
CA ASN A 57 -5.50 -10.72 -17.94
C ASN A 57 -4.48 -10.95 -16.82
N ILE A 58 -4.18 -12.22 -16.57
CA ILE A 58 -3.10 -12.63 -15.67
C ILE A 58 -1.77 -12.57 -16.40
N HIS A 59 -0.71 -12.13 -15.71
CA HIS A 59 0.67 -12.33 -16.11
C HIS A 59 1.27 -13.49 -15.33
N ASN A 60 1.87 -14.45 -16.04
CA ASN A 60 2.48 -15.62 -15.42
C ASN A 60 3.74 -15.25 -14.61
N ASP A 61 4.19 -16.19 -13.79
CA ASP A 61 5.36 -16.09 -12.92
C ASP A 61 6.70 -15.96 -13.68
N THR A 62 6.72 -16.27 -14.97
CA THR A 62 7.89 -16.05 -15.84
C THR A 62 8.03 -14.60 -16.30
N VAL A 63 6.94 -13.83 -16.30
CA VAL A 63 6.89 -12.44 -16.79
C VAL A 63 6.68 -11.44 -15.65
N SER A 64 6.07 -11.88 -14.54
CA SER A 64 5.78 -11.05 -13.37
C SER A 64 6.25 -11.74 -12.09
N SER A 65 6.71 -10.97 -11.10
CA SER A 65 7.16 -11.47 -9.80
C SER A 65 6.39 -10.80 -8.68
N SER A 66 5.91 -11.61 -7.72
CA SER A 66 5.33 -11.11 -6.48
C SER A 66 6.38 -10.68 -5.44
N PHE A 67 7.66 -10.89 -5.74
CA PHE A 67 8.78 -10.73 -4.81
C PHE A 67 8.59 -11.50 -3.49
N GLY A 68 7.81 -12.59 -3.50
CA GLY A 68 7.51 -13.36 -2.30
C GLY A 68 6.60 -12.63 -1.30
N LEU A 69 5.84 -11.64 -1.76
CA LEU A 69 4.88 -10.91 -0.94
C LEU A 69 3.45 -11.44 -1.16
N PRO A 70 2.60 -11.41 -0.11
CA PRO A 70 1.20 -11.79 -0.22
C PRO A 70 0.45 -10.89 -1.20
N TYR A 71 -0.72 -11.34 -1.63
CA TYR A 71 -1.64 -10.51 -2.40
C TYR A 71 -2.12 -9.33 -1.57
N ASP A 72 -2.08 -8.13 -2.14
CA ASP A 72 -2.41 -6.90 -1.42
C ASP A 72 -3.70 -6.25 -1.93
N TYR A 73 -4.80 -6.45 -1.19
CA TYR A 73 -6.07 -5.79 -1.50
C TYR A 73 -6.01 -4.27 -1.39
N GLY A 74 -5.07 -3.72 -0.60
CA GLY A 74 -4.89 -2.27 -0.41
C GLY A 74 -3.91 -1.63 -1.38
N SER A 75 -3.36 -2.38 -2.34
CA SER A 75 -2.40 -1.86 -3.31
C SER A 75 -3.04 -0.74 -4.15
N VAL A 76 -2.29 0.35 -4.38
CA VAL A 76 -2.71 1.42 -5.29
C VAL A 76 -2.81 0.92 -6.74
N MET A 77 -2.16 -0.22 -7.03
CA MET A 77 -2.21 -0.91 -8.32
C MET A 77 -3.40 -1.86 -8.46
N HIS A 78 -4.25 -2.00 -7.43
CA HIS A 78 -5.43 -2.87 -7.50
C HIS A 78 -6.64 -2.11 -8.05
N TYR A 79 -7.35 -2.71 -9.01
CA TYR A 79 -8.62 -2.15 -9.48
C TYR A 79 -9.71 -2.11 -8.42
N SER A 80 -10.59 -1.11 -8.51
CA SER A 80 -11.81 -1.08 -7.70
C SER A 80 -12.80 -2.18 -8.12
N LYS A 81 -13.72 -2.52 -7.21
CA LYS A 81 -14.73 -3.56 -7.45
C LYS A 81 -15.58 -3.32 -8.71
N THR A 82 -15.78 -2.07 -9.13
CA THR A 82 -16.63 -1.70 -10.29
C THR A 82 -15.84 -1.32 -11.54
N ALA A 83 -14.52 -1.55 -11.56
CA ALA A 83 -13.66 -1.21 -12.69
C ALA A 83 -14.20 -1.82 -14.00
N PHE A 84 -14.38 -0.98 -15.02
CA PHE A 84 -14.93 -1.37 -16.33
C PHE A 84 -16.29 -2.09 -16.31
N SER A 85 -17.11 -1.89 -15.27
CA SER A 85 -18.45 -2.49 -15.17
C SER A 85 -19.43 -1.96 -16.22
N LYS A 86 -20.28 -2.84 -16.76
CA LYS A 86 -21.34 -2.48 -17.71
C LYS A 86 -22.58 -1.85 -17.06
N SER A 87 -22.84 -2.11 -15.78
CA SER A 87 -24.10 -1.73 -15.10
C SER A 87 -23.93 -1.46 -13.61
N SER A 88 -22.76 -0.97 -13.19
CA SER A 88 -22.38 -0.68 -11.80
C SER A 88 -22.25 -1.89 -10.86
N GLU A 89 -22.61 -3.09 -11.32
CA GLU A 89 -22.32 -4.35 -10.64
C GLU A 89 -20.81 -4.61 -10.56
N PRO A 90 -20.31 -5.29 -9.52
CA PRO A 90 -18.89 -5.54 -9.36
C PRO A 90 -18.35 -6.46 -10.46
N THR A 91 -17.21 -6.07 -11.04
CA THR A 91 -16.39 -6.89 -11.95
C THR A 91 -15.35 -7.70 -11.21
N ILE A 92 -14.98 -7.28 -9.99
CA ILE A 92 -14.08 -7.99 -9.09
C ILE A 92 -14.80 -8.24 -7.77
N VAL A 93 -14.85 -9.50 -7.34
CA VAL A 93 -15.39 -9.91 -6.03
C VAL A 93 -14.28 -10.58 -5.23
N THR A 94 -13.92 -10.03 -4.09
CA THR A 94 -12.91 -10.62 -3.19
C THR A 94 -13.44 -11.94 -2.60
N LYS A 95 -12.56 -12.93 -2.42
CA LYS A 95 -12.92 -14.22 -1.79
C LYS A 95 -13.25 -14.02 -0.31
N ILE A 96 -12.60 -13.04 0.32
CA ILE A 96 -12.86 -12.59 1.68
C ILE A 96 -13.72 -11.31 1.59
N PRO A 97 -15.00 -11.35 1.98
CA PRO A 97 -15.94 -10.24 1.77
C PRO A 97 -15.53 -8.91 2.40
N GLU A 98 -14.80 -8.94 3.51
CA GLU A 98 -14.35 -7.76 4.25
C GLU A 98 -13.42 -6.86 3.44
N PHE A 99 -12.76 -7.40 2.40
CA PHE A 99 -11.89 -6.64 1.51
C PHE A 99 -12.60 -6.05 0.29
N LEU A 100 -13.90 -6.29 0.10
CA LEU A 100 -14.61 -5.85 -1.09
C LEU A 100 -14.61 -4.32 -1.26
N ASP A 101 -14.68 -3.59 -0.15
CA ASP A 101 -14.62 -2.12 -0.11
C ASP A 101 -13.21 -1.57 0.18
N VAL A 102 -12.21 -2.46 0.28
CA VAL A 102 -10.80 -2.09 0.47
C VAL A 102 -10.10 -1.92 -0.88
N ILE A 103 -10.44 -2.76 -1.86
CA ILE A 103 -9.82 -2.74 -3.19
C ILE A 103 -10.12 -1.45 -3.97
N GLY A 104 -9.11 -0.98 -4.70
CA GLY A 104 -9.21 0.26 -5.49
C GLY A 104 -9.09 1.53 -4.68
N GLN A 105 -8.36 1.50 -3.57
CA GLN A 105 -7.95 2.72 -2.87
C GLN A 105 -6.99 3.54 -3.75
N HIS A 106 -7.11 4.87 -3.71
CA HIS A 106 -6.26 5.81 -4.45
C HIS A 106 -5.73 6.93 -3.55
N MET A 107 -5.39 6.60 -2.29
CA MET A 107 -4.85 7.55 -1.32
C MET A 107 -3.34 7.71 -1.46
N GLU A 108 -2.60 6.60 -1.32
CA GLU A 108 -1.13 6.54 -1.39
C GLU A 108 -0.69 5.09 -1.65
N PHE A 109 0.61 4.86 -1.86
CA PHE A 109 1.20 3.52 -1.84
C PHE A 109 0.83 2.72 -0.60
N SER A 110 0.56 1.42 -0.79
CA SER A 110 0.56 0.49 0.34
C SER A 110 1.98 0.17 0.80
N ASP A 111 2.11 -0.37 2.01
CA ASP A 111 3.39 -0.91 2.50
C ASP A 111 3.95 -2.00 1.56
N SER A 112 3.07 -2.79 0.94
CA SER A 112 3.45 -3.83 -0.02
C SER A 112 3.96 -3.24 -1.33
N ASP A 113 3.32 -2.18 -1.84
CA ASP A 113 3.76 -1.46 -3.05
C ASP A 113 5.19 -0.92 -2.86
N LEU A 114 5.43 -0.23 -1.73
CA LEU A 114 6.76 0.27 -1.37
C LEU A 114 7.79 -0.85 -1.24
N LEU A 115 7.42 -1.97 -0.60
CA LEU A 115 8.33 -3.08 -0.40
C LEU A 115 8.70 -3.78 -1.72
N LYS A 116 7.76 -3.95 -2.65
CA LYS A 116 8.05 -4.48 -4.00
C LYS A 116 8.96 -3.52 -4.76
N LEU A 117 8.66 -2.23 -4.75
CA LEU A 117 9.46 -1.21 -5.44
C LEU A 117 10.89 -1.14 -4.89
N ASN A 118 11.03 -1.13 -3.57
CA ASN A 118 12.33 -1.12 -2.91
C ASN A 118 13.15 -2.39 -3.21
N ARG A 119 12.50 -3.56 -3.28
CA ARG A 119 13.15 -4.83 -3.68
C ARG A 119 13.59 -4.81 -5.15
N LEU A 120 12.76 -4.27 -6.04
CA LEU A 120 13.06 -4.21 -7.47
C LEU A 120 14.28 -3.31 -7.76
N TYR A 121 14.40 -2.18 -7.06
CA TYR A 121 15.49 -1.21 -7.25
C TYR A 121 16.61 -1.28 -6.20
N ASN A 122 16.57 -2.27 -5.30
CA ASN A 122 17.53 -2.43 -4.19
C ASN A 122 17.69 -1.15 -3.34
N CYS A 123 16.58 -0.48 -3.05
CA CYS A 123 16.58 0.75 -2.25
C CYS A 123 16.90 0.45 -0.78
N THR A 124 17.90 1.13 -0.23
CA THR A 124 18.28 1.01 1.19
C THR A 124 18.04 2.30 1.99
N THR A 125 17.79 3.41 1.31
CA THR A 125 17.65 4.74 1.91
C THR A 125 16.63 5.56 1.11
N ALA A 126 15.86 6.41 1.79
CA ALA A 126 15.06 7.44 1.15
C ALA A 126 15.78 8.79 1.20
N SER A 127 15.55 9.66 0.23
CA SER A 127 16.22 10.96 0.12
C SER A 127 15.75 11.99 1.15
N THR A 128 14.51 11.87 1.61
CA THR A 128 13.85 12.85 2.49
C THR A 128 13.60 12.33 3.91
N PHE A 129 13.70 11.02 4.13
CA PHE A 129 13.52 10.43 5.45
C PHE A 129 14.76 10.66 6.31
N LEU A 130 14.57 11.22 7.51
CA LEU A 130 15.64 11.47 8.46
C LEU A 130 15.57 10.53 9.66
N ASP A 131 14.47 10.58 10.41
CA ASP A 131 14.29 9.79 11.62
C ASP A 131 12.80 9.63 11.96
N SER A 132 12.46 8.55 12.65
CA SER A 132 11.14 8.34 13.27
C SER A 132 11.33 7.64 14.61
N CYS A 133 10.76 8.21 15.68
CA CYS A 133 10.92 7.66 17.02
C CYS A 133 9.59 7.51 17.76
N HIS A 134 9.24 6.25 18.04
CA HIS A 134 8.02 5.87 18.76
C HIS A 134 8.27 5.45 20.22
N PHE A 135 9.53 5.42 20.67
CA PHE A 135 9.94 5.00 22.01
C PHE A 135 9.53 3.57 22.42
N GLU A 136 9.27 2.69 21.46
CA GLU A 136 8.95 1.28 21.69
C GLU A 136 10.18 0.48 22.18
N GLU A 137 11.38 0.87 21.71
CA GLU A 137 12.64 0.22 22.07
C GLU A 137 13.37 0.90 23.25
N PRO A 138 14.11 0.16 24.10
CA PRO A 138 14.83 0.72 25.24
C PRO A 138 15.92 1.74 24.87
N ASN A 139 16.47 1.66 23.67
CA ASN A 139 17.52 2.56 23.18
C ASN A 139 16.98 3.94 22.78
N ILE A 140 15.66 4.18 22.83
CA ILE A 140 14.98 5.46 22.54
C ILE A 140 15.49 6.14 21.26
N CYS A 141 15.71 5.35 20.21
CA CYS A 141 16.17 5.84 18.90
C CYS A 141 17.53 6.59 18.98
N GLY A 142 18.32 6.30 20.02
CA GLY A 142 19.61 6.98 20.26
C GLY A 142 19.48 8.38 20.87
N MET A 143 18.29 8.80 21.30
CA MET A 143 18.11 10.08 22.00
C MET A 143 18.88 10.08 23.33
N ILE A 144 19.56 11.18 23.61
CA ILE A 144 20.35 11.34 24.84
C ILE A 144 19.81 12.45 25.72
N GLN A 145 19.83 12.22 27.04
CA GLN A 145 19.46 13.23 28.03
C GLN A 145 20.69 13.72 28.80
N SER A 146 20.81 15.04 28.96
CA SER A 146 21.90 15.66 29.72
C SER A 146 21.87 15.28 31.20
N LYS A 147 23.07 15.11 31.79
CA LYS A 147 23.23 14.86 33.22
C LYS A 147 23.00 16.10 34.08
N GLY A 148 23.14 17.31 33.53
CA GLY A 148 22.87 18.57 34.25
C GLY A 148 21.37 18.90 34.39
N GLY A 149 21.01 19.70 35.39
CA GLY A 149 19.63 20.18 35.64
C GLY A 149 18.75 19.23 36.46
N ASN A 150 17.78 19.80 37.16
CA ASN A 150 16.87 19.08 38.07
C ASN A 150 15.68 18.40 37.34
N ALA A 151 15.40 18.79 36.10
CA ALA A 151 14.31 18.21 35.30
C ALA A 151 14.85 17.07 34.42
N LYS A 152 14.18 15.91 34.45
CA LYS A 152 14.52 14.72 33.66
C LYS A 152 13.28 14.18 32.96
N TRP A 153 13.43 13.84 31.69
CA TRP A 153 12.56 12.96 30.92
C TRP A 153 12.68 11.53 31.43
N ALA A 154 11.53 10.87 31.55
CA ALA A 154 11.41 9.47 31.87
C ALA A 154 10.56 8.79 30.80
N ARG A 155 11.06 7.68 30.24
CA ARG A 155 10.27 6.81 29.38
C ARG A 155 9.30 6.01 30.25
N VAL A 156 8.01 6.26 30.09
CA VAL A 156 6.94 5.63 30.87
C VAL A 156 5.80 5.21 29.95
N GLN A 157 5.07 4.16 30.31
CA GLN A 157 3.87 3.72 29.59
C GLN A 157 2.62 4.54 29.96
N ARG A 158 2.65 5.22 31.12
CA ARG A 158 1.58 6.06 31.66
C ARG A 158 2.13 7.09 32.62
N ALA A 159 1.44 8.21 32.75
CA ALA A 159 1.81 9.29 33.67
C ALA A 159 0.69 9.62 34.66
N LYS A 160 1.08 10.01 35.88
CA LYS A 160 0.14 10.48 36.90
C LYS A 160 -0.45 11.82 36.44
N GLY A 161 -1.78 11.89 36.31
CA GLY A 161 -2.48 13.02 35.71
C GLY A 161 -2.74 12.88 34.20
N GLY A 162 -2.30 11.77 33.59
CA GLY A 162 -2.47 11.47 32.17
C GLY A 162 -1.21 11.74 31.33
N PRO A 163 -1.06 11.07 30.18
CA PRO A 163 -1.98 10.08 29.59
C PRO A 163 -1.85 8.67 30.23
N GLN A 164 -2.89 7.84 30.07
CA GLN A 164 -2.93 6.45 30.59
C GLN A 164 -2.31 5.42 29.64
N THR A 165 -2.12 5.79 28.38
CA THR A 165 -1.49 5.01 27.32
C THR A 165 -0.68 5.96 26.45
N ASP A 166 0.30 5.43 25.72
CA ASP A 166 1.04 6.18 24.73
C ASP A 166 0.19 6.41 23.45
N TYR A 167 0.69 7.27 22.55
CA TYR A 167 0.01 7.61 21.30
C TYR A 167 0.23 6.60 20.17
N THR A 168 1.36 5.89 20.17
CA THR A 168 1.69 4.91 19.12
C THR A 168 0.67 3.79 19.06
N ASN A 169 0.14 3.38 20.22
CA ASN A 169 -0.80 2.28 20.36
C ASN A 169 -2.26 2.71 20.57
N LEU A 170 -2.53 4.01 20.56
CA LEU A 170 -3.91 4.52 20.61
C LEU A 170 -4.67 4.00 19.38
N CYS A 171 -5.74 3.25 19.61
CA CYS A 171 -6.59 2.60 18.59
C CYS A 171 -5.96 1.44 17.79
N ARG A 172 -4.82 0.87 18.21
CA ARG A 172 -4.32 -0.40 17.64
C ARG A 172 -4.82 -1.59 18.45
N CYS A 173 -5.30 -2.63 17.76
CA CYS A 173 -5.68 -3.89 18.41
C CYS A 173 -4.44 -4.53 19.05
N GLN A 174 -4.48 -4.76 20.37
CA GLN A 174 -3.46 -5.55 21.03
C GLN A 174 -3.67 -7.02 20.65
N ALA A 175 -2.64 -7.67 20.10
CA ALA A 175 -2.65 -9.10 19.89
C ALA A 175 -2.68 -9.81 21.26
N THR A 176 -3.75 -10.56 21.51
CA THR A 176 -3.89 -11.45 22.70
C THR A 176 -3.20 -12.77 22.47
#